data_AF-A0A182EWX2-F1
#
_entry.id   AF-A0A182EWX2-F1
#
_cell.length_a   1.000
_cell.length_b   1.000
_cell.length_c   1.000
_cell.angle_alpha   90.00
_cell.angle_beta   90.00
_cell.angle_gamma   90.00
#
_symmetry.space_group_name_H-M   'P 1'
#
loop_
_entity.id
_entity.type
_entity.pdbx_description
1 polymer ?
#
loop_
_entity_poly.entity_id
_entity_poly.type
_entity_poly.pdbx_seq_one_letter_code
_entity_poly.pdbx_strand_id
1 'polypeptide(L)'
;MEGNPIMIDINNSWMCIASSNGFIRIYDLSAKEARQQYHSKYISKTVQDFKYFLHVKLNKLGNRVSFTYCTDDNKKVYPSIMVWDADSDIVSNFNFITGMTDQQQYEADANAELIANNRPNAAVARKIEKEQIRYRLPDYLPGFHCWDSNDSRYLICEANHYKPNA
;
A
#
# COMPACT_ATOMS: atom_id res chain seq x y z
N MET A 1 -3.25 11.77 19.87
CA MET A 1 -2.24 12.72 19.35
C MET A 1 -1.55 12.08 18.15
N GLU A 2 -1.40 12.83 17.05
CA GLU A 2 -0.88 12.33 15.77
C GLU A 2 0.65 12.22 15.72
N GLY A 3 1.35 12.75 16.72
CA GLY A 3 2.80 12.80 16.73
C GLY A 3 3.36 13.93 15.85
N ASN A 4 4.64 13.84 15.50
CA ASN A 4 5.34 14.86 14.73
C ASN A 4 5.23 14.57 13.22
N PRO A 5 5.22 15.60 12.34
CA PRO A 5 5.38 15.37 10.91
C PRO A 5 6.78 14.79 10.62
N ILE A 6 6.85 13.71 9.85
CA ILE A 6 8.11 13.02 9.52
C ILE A 6 8.39 12.94 8.02
N MET A 7 7.35 13.00 7.18
CA MET A 7 7.49 12.96 5.73
C MET A 7 6.49 13.89 5.06
N ILE A 8 6.87 14.40 3.89
CA ILE A 8 6.07 15.30 3.07
C ILE A 8 6.24 14.92 1.61
N ASP A 9 5.15 14.96 0.85
CA ASP A 9 5.19 14.86 -0.61
C ASP A 9 4.25 15.91 -1.21
N ILE A 10 4.69 16.58 -2.27
CA ILE A 10 4.01 17.74 -2.84
C ILE A 10 3.95 17.58 -4.36
N ASN A 11 2.81 17.92 -4.94
CA ASN A 11 2.66 18.17 -6.36
C ASN A 11 2.14 19.61 -6.59
N ASN A 12 1.74 19.95 -7.82
CA ASN A 12 1.36 21.31 -8.18
C ASN A 12 0.21 21.92 -7.35
N SER A 13 -0.71 21.10 -6.86
CA SER A 13 -1.92 21.60 -6.18
C SER A 13 -2.20 20.90 -4.87
N TRP A 14 -1.41 19.90 -4.50
CA TRP A 14 -1.67 19.08 -3.33
C TRP A 14 -0.39 18.78 -2.56
N MET A 15 -0.53 18.68 -1.25
CA MET A 15 0.53 18.29 -0.33
C MET A 15 0.01 17.22 0.60
N CYS A 16 0.81 16.18 0.85
CA CYS A 16 0.54 15.24 1.94
C CYS A 16 1.62 15.33 3.01
N ILE A 17 1.21 15.12 4.26
CA ILE A 17 2.08 15.06 5.42
C ILE A 17 1.81 13.75 6.13
N ALA A 18 2.85 12.96 6.36
CA ALA A 18 2.78 11.74 7.17
C ALA A 18 3.45 11.97 8.53
N SER A 19 2.84 11.44 9.58
CA SER A 19 3.26 11.66 10.96
C SER A 19 3.90 10.43 11.62
N SER A 20 4.61 10.65 12.72
CA SER A 20 5.31 9.60 13.47
C SER A 20 4.40 8.53 14.07
N ASN A 21 3.11 8.84 14.28
CA ASN A 21 2.15 7.89 14.82
C ASN A 21 1.23 7.29 13.74
N GLY A 22 1.65 7.31 12.48
CA GLY A 22 0.91 6.61 11.41
C GLY A 22 -0.34 7.34 10.94
N PHE A 23 -0.33 8.67 10.89
CA PHE A 23 -1.40 9.45 10.25
C PHE A 23 -0.91 10.10 8.97
N ILE A 24 -1.81 10.28 8.01
CA ILE A 24 -1.59 11.02 6.77
C ILE A 24 -2.65 12.12 6.66
N ARG A 25 -2.21 13.32 6.30
CA ARG A 25 -3.10 14.44 5.96
C ARG A 25 -2.83 14.87 4.53
N ILE A 26 -3.86 15.33 3.83
CA ILE A 26 -3.74 15.95 2.51
C ILE A 26 -4.28 17.37 2.57
N TYR A 27 -3.55 18.29 1.95
CA TYR A 27 -3.85 19.69 1.87
C TYR A 27 -3.99 20.12 0.41
N ASP A 28 -5.03 20.89 0.12
CA ASP A 28 -5.19 21.64 -1.12
C ASP A 28 -4.35 22.92 -1.06
N LEU A 29 -3.49 23.11 -2.07
CA LEU A 29 -2.60 24.25 -2.25
C LEU A 29 -3.07 25.22 -3.35
N SER A 30 -4.23 24.97 -3.97
CA SER A 30 -4.73 25.77 -5.10
C SER A 30 -5.10 27.21 -4.71
N ALA A 31 -5.38 27.45 -3.43
CA ALA A 31 -5.68 28.76 -2.87
C ALA A 31 -4.43 29.44 -2.28
N LYS A 32 -4.58 30.70 -1.85
CA LYS A 32 -3.49 31.45 -1.17
C LYS A 32 -3.01 30.80 0.14
N GLU A 33 -3.87 30.00 0.76
CA GLU A 33 -3.59 29.31 2.02
C GLU A 33 -3.86 27.81 1.84
N ALA A 34 -2.97 26.99 2.39
CA ALA A 34 -3.12 25.55 2.37
C ALA A 34 -4.33 25.13 3.22
N ARG A 35 -5.27 24.40 2.61
CA ARG A 35 -6.49 23.91 3.29
C ARG A 35 -6.42 22.41 3.48
N GLN A 36 -6.56 21.94 4.71
CA GLN A 36 -6.64 20.49 4.94
C GLN A 36 -7.91 19.94 4.30
N GLN A 37 -7.74 19.02 3.36
CA GLN A 37 -8.84 18.37 2.66
C GLN A 37 -9.15 16.99 3.23
N TYR A 38 -8.12 16.21 3.52
CA TYR A 38 -8.27 14.85 4.05
C TYR A 38 -7.39 14.62 5.27
N HIS A 39 -7.86 13.73 6.15
CA HIS A 39 -7.14 13.26 7.32
C HIS A 39 -7.47 11.78 7.53
N SER A 40 -6.45 10.94 7.46
CA SER A 40 -6.61 9.50 7.62
C SER A 40 -7.06 9.16 9.03
N LYS A 41 -7.77 8.03 9.18
CA LYS A 41 -7.81 7.34 10.47
C LYS A 41 -6.42 6.78 10.83
N TYR A 42 -6.38 5.94 11.85
CA TYR A 42 -5.15 5.39 12.42
C TYR A 42 -4.56 4.29 11.51
N ILE A 43 -3.81 4.67 10.46
CA ILE A 43 -3.21 3.73 9.48
C ILE A 43 -2.35 2.69 10.20
N SER A 44 -1.62 3.08 11.24
CA SER A 44 -0.80 2.18 12.06
C SER A 44 -1.57 1.09 12.81
N LYS A 45 -2.91 1.14 12.86
CA LYS A 45 -3.78 0.07 13.38
C LYS A 45 -4.42 -0.75 12.26
N THR A 46 -4.43 -0.22 11.05
CA THR A 46 -4.96 -0.89 9.86
C THR A 46 -3.92 -1.83 9.26
N VAL A 47 -2.64 -1.45 9.29
CA VAL A 47 -1.56 -2.27 8.71
C VAL A 47 -0.80 -3.05 9.78
N GLN A 48 -0.24 -4.20 9.39
CA GLN A 48 0.41 -5.13 10.29
C GLN A 48 1.76 -4.58 10.78
N ASP A 49 2.00 -4.67 12.09
CA ASP A 49 3.29 -4.38 12.74
C ASP A 49 3.90 -3.02 12.38
N PHE A 50 3.08 -1.98 12.15
CA PHE A 50 3.58 -0.67 11.76
C PHE A 50 4.56 -0.09 12.78
N LYS A 51 5.76 0.27 12.34
CA LYS A 51 6.72 1.05 13.14
C LYS A 51 6.82 2.50 12.67
N TYR A 52 7.20 2.71 11.41
CA TYR A 52 7.28 4.05 10.79
C TYR A 52 7.17 3.96 9.27
N PHE A 53 6.70 5.04 8.65
CA PHE A 53 6.70 5.18 7.19
C PHE A 53 8.13 5.18 6.64
N LEU A 54 8.33 4.55 5.49
CA LEU A 54 9.61 4.52 4.77
C LEU A 54 9.58 5.41 3.53
N HIS A 55 8.53 5.30 2.73
CA HIS A 55 8.25 6.18 1.60
C HIS A 55 6.77 6.53 1.58
N VAL A 56 6.43 7.77 1.20
CA VAL A 56 5.06 8.27 1.08
C VAL A 56 4.98 9.11 -0.20
N LYS A 57 3.99 8.83 -1.05
CA LYS A 57 3.81 9.53 -2.33
C LYS A 57 2.35 9.84 -2.62
N LEU A 58 2.08 11.11 -2.95
CA LEU A 58 0.75 11.63 -3.26
C LEU A 58 0.47 11.54 -4.76
N ASN A 59 -0.72 11.06 -5.12
CA ASN A 59 -1.12 11.04 -6.52
C ASN A 59 -1.46 12.45 -7.03
N LYS A 60 -1.52 12.61 -8.35
CA LYS A 60 -1.80 13.89 -9.02
C LYS A 60 -3.11 14.56 -8.57
N LEU A 61 -4.15 13.78 -8.29
CA LEU A 61 -5.46 14.30 -7.91
C LEU A 61 -5.59 14.65 -6.43
N GLY A 62 -4.58 14.34 -5.61
CA GLY A 62 -4.63 14.64 -4.18
C GLY A 62 -5.62 13.81 -3.39
N ASN A 63 -5.97 12.60 -3.87
CA ASN A 63 -6.96 11.74 -3.21
C ASN A 63 -6.45 10.34 -2.89
N ARG A 64 -5.21 10.00 -3.30
CA ARG A 64 -4.56 8.74 -2.93
C ARG A 64 -3.13 8.97 -2.51
N VAL A 65 -2.70 8.23 -1.50
CA VAL A 65 -1.31 8.24 -1.02
C VAL A 65 -0.81 6.81 -0.98
N SER A 66 0.23 6.54 -1.75
CA SER A 66 0.96 5.28 -1.66
C SER A 66 2.02 5.38 -0.57
N PHE A 67 2.30 4.26 0.10
CA PHE A 67 3.37 4.21 1.07
C PHE A 67 3.97 2.81 1.23
N THR A 68 5.22 2.80 1.70
CA THR A 68 5.86 1.62 2.30
C THR A 68 6.22 1.94 3.75
N TYR A 69 6.46 0.92 4.56
CA TYR A 69 6.77 1.11 5.97
C TYR A 69 7.68 0.00 6.51
N CYS A 70 8.34 0.30 7.61
CA CYS A 70 9.13 -0.67 8.36
C CYS A 70 8.31 -1.29 9.48
N THR A 71 8.54 -2.58 9.76
CA THR A 71 7.86 -3.32 10.83
C THR A 71 8.62 -3.30 12.16
N ASP A 72 9.89 -2.90 12.14
CA ASP A 72 10.74 -2.86 13.32
C ASP A 72 11.79 -1.75 13.25
N ASP A 73 12.54 -1.59 14.35
CA ASP A 73 13.63 -0.62 14.45
C ASP A 73 14.88 -1.04 13.64
N ASN A 74 14.95 -2.30 13.19
CA ASN A 74 16.03 -2.83 12.34
C ASN A 74 15.80 -2.56 10.85
N LYS A 75 14.84 -1.68 10.51
CA LYS A 75 14.51 -1.28 9.14
C LYS A 75 13.99 -2.43 8.28
N LYS A 76 13.36 -3.44 8.89
CA LYS A 76 12.69 -4.50 8.14
C LYS A 76 11.48 -3.92 7.40
N VAL A 77 11.52 -3.93 6.07
CA VAL A 77 10.44 -3.40 5.22
C VAL A 77 9.31 -4.43 5.12
N TYR A 78 8.06 -3.97 5.22
CA TYR A 78 6.91 -4.84 4.97
C TYR A 78 6.82 -5.20 3.47
N PRO A 79 6.53 -6.47 3.10
CA PRO A 79 6.59 -6.93 1.72
C PRO A 79 5.36 -6.54 0.89
N SER A 80 4.80 -5.35 1.11
CA SER A 80 3.68 -4.82 0.31
C SER A 80 3.85 -3.34 0.03
N ILE A 81 3.45 -2.93 -1.17
CA ILE A 81 3.13 -1.53 -1.45
C ILE A 81 1.69 -1.27 -0.98
N MET A 82 1.50 -0.20 -0.21
CA MET A 82 0.21 0.20 0.35
C MET A 82 -0.34 1.41 -0.40
N VAL A 83 -1.66 1.53 -0.50
CA VAL A 83 -2.36 2.71 -1.02
C VAL A 83 -3.50 3.06 -0.08
N TRP A 84 -3.42 4.23 0.54
CA TRP A 84 -4.54 4.85 1.23
C TRP A 84 -5.37 5.66 0.24
N ASP A 85 -6.65 5.32 0.12
CA ASP A 85 -7.65 6.07 -0.62
C ASP A 85 -8.36 7.03 0.35
N ALA A 86 -8.19 8.33 0.13
CA ALA A 86 -8.61 9.35 1.09
C ALA A 86 -10.13 9.58 1.09
N ASP A 87 -10.80 9.28 -0.03
CA ASP A 87 -12.25 9.42 -0.18
C ASP A 87 -12.99 8.35 0.64
N SER A 88 -12.49 7.10 0.60
CA SER A 88 -13.06 5.97 1.34
C SER A 88 -12.43 5.74 2.72
N ASP A 89 -11.25 6.31 2.96
CA ASP A 89 -10.39 6.07 4.13
C ASP A 89 -10.05 4.58 4.32
N ILE A 90 -9.78 3.91 3.19
CA ILE A 90 -9.39 2.50 3.13
C ILE A 90 -7.93 2.39 2.71
N VAL A 91 -7.19 1.48 3.35
CA VAL A 91 -5.85 1.09 2.92
C VAL A 91 -5.96 -0.22 2.17
N SER A 92 -5.59 -0.19 0.89
CA SER A 92 -5.44 -1.37 0.04
C SER A 92 -3.96 -1.69 -0.14
N ASN A 93 -3.63 -2.92 -0.55
CA ASN A 93 -2.24 -3.31 -0.73
C ASN A 93 -2.03 -4.29 -1.88
N PHE A 94 -0.79 -4.35 -2.36
CA PHE A 94 -0.29 -5.46 -3.18
C PHE A 94 0.92 -6.08 -2.49
N ASN A 95 0.83 -7.37 -2.19
CA ASN A 95 1.87 -8.12 -1.48
C ASN A 95 2.80 -8.84 -2.46
N PHE A 96 4.10 -8.58 -2.32
CA PHE A 96 5.14 -9.10 -3.20
C PHE A 96 5.34 -10.61 -3.00
N ILE A 97 5.17 -11.12 -1.79
CA ILE A 97 5.34 -12.56 -1.51
C ILE A 97 4.20 -13.37 -2.13
N THR A 98 2.96 -12.93 -1.94
CA THR A 98 1.78 -13.67 -2.41
C THR A 98 1.42 -13.34 -3.86
N GLY A 99 1.87 -12.19 -4.37
CA GLY A 99 1.56 -11.71 -5.72
C GLY A 99 0.11 -11.24 -5.84
N MET A 100 -0.53 -10.87 -4.73
CA MET A 100 -1.96 -10.58 -4.66
C MET A 100 -2.25 -9.25 -3.99
N THR A 101 -3.37 -8.66 -4.37
CA THR A 101 -4.01 -7.63 -3.57
C THR A 101 -4.76 -8.21 -2.37
N ASP A 102 -5.09 -7.38 -1.39
CA ASP A 102 -6.00 -7.72 -0.30
C ASP A 102 -7.34 -8.27 -0.78
N GLN A 103 -7.94 -7.67 -1.80
CA GLN A 103 -9.18 -8.17 -2.41
C GLN A 103 -8.98 -9.58 -3.01
N GLN A 104 -7.90 -9.78 -3.77
CA GLN A 104 -7.61 -11.08 -4.38
C GLN A 104 -7.33 -12.16 -3.33
N GLN A 105 -6.66 -11.79 -2.23
CA GLN A 105 -6.42 -12.69 -1.10
C GLN A 105 -7.75 -13.09 -0.45
N TYR A 106 -8.64 -12.14 -0.17
CA TYR A 106 -9.96 -12.43 0.39
C TYR A 106 -10.78 -13.36 -0.50
N GLU A 107 -10.80 -13.10 -1.82
CA GLU A 107 -11.49 -13.95 -2.78
C GLU A 107 -10.86 -15.36 -2.86
N ALA A 108 -9.54 -15.46 -2.78
CA ALA A 108 -8.84 -16.75 -2.75
C ALA A 108 -9.17 -17.56 -1.50
N ASP A 109 -9.19 -16.91 -0.32
CA ASP A 109 -9.48 -17.56 0.96
C ASP A 109 -10.95 -18.03 1.01
N ALA A 110 -11.90 -17.17 0.60
CA ALA A 110 -13.31 -17.54 0.51
C ALA A 110 -13.53 -18.72 -0.45
N ASN A 111 -12.84 -18.73 -1.59
CA ASN A 111 -12.89 -19.86 -2.53
C ASN A 111 -12.27 -21.13 -1.95
N ALA A 112 -11.17 -21.02 -1.21
CA ALA A 112 -10.52 -22.17 -0.57
C ALA A 112 -11.45 -22.80 0.48
N GLU A 113 -12.16 -22.00 1.28
CA GLU A 113 -13.17 -22.47 2.23
C GLU A 113 -14.33 -23.19 1.53
N LEU A 114 -14.85 -22.62 0.43
CA LEU A 114 -15.91 -23.24 -0.37
C LEU A 114 -15.48 -24.57 -1.00
N ILE A 115 -14.21 -24.68 -1.43
CA ILE A 115 -13.61 -25.89 -1.99
C ILE A 115 -13.39 -26.93 -0.91
N ALA A 116 -12.94 -26.56 0.29
CA ALA A 116 -12.79 -27.50 1.40
C ALA A 116 -14.13 -28.14 1.79
N ASN A 117 -15.23 -27.40 1.62
CA ASN A 117 -16.59 -27.84 1.92
C ASN A 117 -17.31 -28.57 0.77
N ASN A 118 -16.74 -28.62 -0.44
CA ASN A 118 -17.34 -29.26 -1.63
C ASN A 118 -16.33 -30.17 -2.36
N ARG A 119 -16.75 -31.01 -3.33
CA ARG A 119 -15.79 -31.72 -4.19
C ARG A 119 -15.09 -30.71 -5.11
N PRO A 120 -13.75 -30.54 -5.07
CA PRO A 120 -13.05 -29.51 -5.83
C PRO A 120 -13.19 -29.74 -7.34
N ASN A 121 -13.64 -28.74 -8.10
CA ASN A 121 -13.44 -28.75 -9.54
C ASN A 121 -11.98 -28.34 -9.82
N ALA A 122 -11.10 -29.34 -9.98
CA ALA A 122 -9.64 -29.17 -10.06
C ALA A 122 -9.16 -28.16 -11.12
N ALA A 123 -9.96 -27.87 -12.15
CA ALA A 123 -9.65 -26.86 -13.15
C ALA A 123 -9.73 -25.42 -12.60
N VAL A 124 -10.65 -25.13 -11.68
CA VAL A 124 -10.81 -23.81 -11.06
C VAL A 124 -9.65 -23.54 -10.09
N ALA A 125 -9.32 -24.51 -9.25
CA ALA A 125 -8.20 -24.42 -8.31
C ALA A 125 -6.86 -24.14 -9.03
N ARG A 126 -6.59 -24.87 -10.12
CA ARG A 126 -5.37 -24.66 -10.93
C ARG A 126 -5.31 -23.30 -11.61
N LYS A 127 -6.45 -22.73 -12.02
CA LYS A 127 -6.48 -21.40 -12.64
C LYS A 127 -6.15 -20.32 -11.61
N ILE A 128 -6.76 -20.40 -10.43
CA ILE A 128 -6.48 -19.50 -9.29
C ILE A 128 -5.00 -19.56 -8.93
N GLU A 129 -4.46 -20.76 -8.73
CA GLU A 129 -3.05 -20.97 -8.39
C GLU A 129 -2.10 -20.39 -9.45
N LYS A 130 -2.40 -20.60 -10.73
CA LYS A 130 -1.59 -20.06 -11.84
C LYS A 130 -1.60 -18.53 -11.90
N GLU A 131 -2.74 -17.90 -11.66
CA GLU A 131 -2.86 -16.44 -11.62
C GLU A 131 -2.13 -15.85 -10.40
N GLN A 132 -2.21 -16.52 -9.25
CA GLN A 132 -1.47 -16.15 -8.04
C GLN A 132 0.04 -16.17 -8.25
N ILE A 133 0.58 -17.20 -8.92
CA ILE A 133 2.03 -17.35 -9.12
C ILE A 133 2.58 -16.26 -10.06
N ARG A 134 1.77 -15.74 -10.99
CA ARG A 134 2.25 -14.85 -12.07
C ARG A 134 2.92 -13.57 -11.56
N TYR A 135 2.45 -13.03 -10.45
CA TYR A 135 2.90 -11.74 -9.93
C TYR A 135 3.70 -11.85 -8.62
N ARG A 136 4.06 -13.07 -8.22
CA ARG A 136 4.90 -13.29 -7.02
C ARG A 136 6.33 -12.83 -7.26
N LEU A 137 6.87 -12.14 -6.27
CA LEU A 137 8.22 -11.62 -6.20
C LEU A 137 8.81 -11.98 -4.82
N PRO A 138 9.00 -13.28 -4.50
CA PRO A 138 9.32 -13.74 -3.14
C PRO A 138 10.69 -13.26 -2.64
N ASP A 139 11.63 -13.00 -3.56
CA ASP A 139 12.97 -12.50 -3.25
C ASP A 139 13.08 -10.98 -3.44
N TYR A 140 11.96 -10.25 -3.42
CA TYR A 140 11.94 -8.82 -3.60
C TYR A 140 11.09 -8.11 -2.54
N LEU A 141 11.50 -6.89 -2.21
CA LEU A 141 10.76 -5.97 -1.36
C LEU A 141 10.40 -4.71 -2.15
N PRO A 142 9.30 -4.02 -1.78
CA PRO A 142 8.92 -2.77 -2.42
C PRO A 142 9.96 -1.70 -2.13
N GLY A 143 10.41 -1.04 -3.20
CA GLY A 143 11.44 0.00 -3.16
C GLY A 143 10.88 1.42 -3.29
N PHE A 144 11.63 2.25 -4.02
CA PHE A 144 11.13 3.54 -4.46
C PHE A 144 9.88 3.35 -5.31
N HIS A 145 8.97 4.31 -5.24
CA HIS A 145 7.74 4.28 -6.02
C HIS A 145 7.31 5.70 -6.38
N CYS A 146 6.51 5.83 -7.42
CA CYS A 146 5.95 7.09 -7.86
C CYS A 146 4.62 6.88 -8.60
N TRP A 147 3.75 7.88 -8.51
CA TRP A 147 2.55 7.94 -9.32
C TRP A 147 2.87 8.45 -10.73
N ASP A 148 2.15 7.95 -11.72
CA ASP A 148 2.24 8.49 -13.06
C ASP A 148 1.73 9.94 -13.10
N SER A 149 2.48 10.78 -13.82
CA SER A 149 2.21 12.23 -13.91
C SER A 149 1.02 12.58 -14.83
N ASN A 150 0.64 11.68 -15.72
CA ASN A 150 -0.45 11.85 -16.67
C ASN A 150 -1.74 11.19 -16.17
N ASP A 151 -1.64 10.01 -15.58
CA ASP A 151 -2.79 9.24 -15.08
C ASP A 151 -2.65 8.91 -13.58
N SER A 152 -3.50 9.52 -12.76
CA SER A 152 -3.49 9.39 -11.30
C SER A 152 -3.83 7.99 -10.76
N ARG A 153 -4.15 7.04 -11.64
CA ARG A 153 -4.48 5.65 -11.30
C ARG A 153 -3.27 4.73 -11.37
N TYR A 154 -2.21 5.11 -12.09
CA TYR A 154 -1.04 4.27 -12.25
C TYR A 154 0.02 4.59 -11.19
N LEU A 155 0.44 3.54 -10.49
CA LEU A 155 1.50 3.55 -9.50
C LEU A 155 2.62 2.62 -9.98
N ILE A 156 3.84 3.12 -9.99
CA ILE A 156 5.04 2.37 -10.33
C ILE A 156 5.79 2.13 -9.02
N CYS A 157 6.22 0.89 -8.77
CA CYS A 157 7.03 0.54 -7.61
C CYS A 157 8.20 -0.32 -8.07
N GLU A 158 9.40 0.04 -7.62
CA GLU A 158 10.60 -0.76 -7.81
C GLU A 158 10.50 -2.06 -7.00
N ALA A 159 10.92 -3.16 -7.63
CA ALA A 159 11.14 -4.42 -6.93
C ALA A 159 12.62 -4.53 -6.60
N ASN A 160 12.97 -4.35 -5.33
CA ASN A 160 14.34 -4.43 -4.85
C ASN A 160 14.65 -5.86 -4.41
N HIS A 161 15.60 -6.50 -5.08
CA HIS A 161 16.02 -7.85 -4.75
C HIS A 161 16.57 -7.90 -3.32
N TYR A 162 15.93 -8.67 -2.46
CA TYR A 162 16.29 -8.90 -1.07
C TYR A 162 16.82 -10.33 -0.96
N LYS A 163 18.11 -10.48 -0.70
CA LYS A 163 18.66 -11.76 -0.24
C LYS A 163 18.43 -11.83 1.26
N PRO A 164 17.61 -12.76 1.77
CA PRO A 164 17.73 -13.16 3.17
C PRO A 164 19.18 -13.63 3.34
N ASN A 165 19.90 -13.12 4.35
CA ASN A 165 21.27 -13.57 4.60
C ASN A 165 21.34 -15.10 4.54
N ALA A 166 22.19 -15.61 3.63
CA ALA A 166 22.48 -17.04 3.50
C ALA A 166 23.22 -17.57 4.74
#